data_AF-A0A1W9LKV1-F1
#
_entry.id   AF-A0A1W9LKV1-F1
#
_cell.length_a   1.000
_cell.length_b   1.000
_cell.length_c   1.000
_cell.angle_alpha   90.00
_cell.angle_beta   90.00
_cell.angle_gamma   90.00
#
_symmetry.space_group_name_H-M   'P 1'
#
loop_
_entity.id
_entity.type
_entity.pdbx_description
1 polymer ?
#
loop_
_entity_poly.entity_id
_entity_poly.type
_entity_poly.pdbx_seq_one_letter_code
_entity_poly.pdbx_strand_id
1 'polypeptide(L)'
;MNFMLDTLPGLILERTIPPDVIGGLMSGQYKIYGGVVRWAAGTENAGQIVRHLIPVSSTSDVASYLNIYQLQQLSGQVSNLTQATQHILQIANYTMVLSGLSLAVSAIGFFYLNKKLSNLEIKLTEIQNTVYEIRALLEISERAELRAALRDLMKIDDSASYENRHTILHNTRLSLARINEKYRELLSGANTIDSAMAYEELFSLTALTQCRCTAELGMLDIAHQEIKEMRDFWKKEAVRITNQCFLGSQPERFISKDFAKDIPIAMLAEWLDFANQEEKGYFWIDELRAKTDSWYLANERPDKPSKRLFGLFSNDNTSIDELNRQRKDVVPSIQKIVARDKVFEGHVAQYEFMKKYTIKPSELERRTAAIAQSSSIEGYLILRPEFV
;
A
#
# COMPACT_ATOMS: atom_id res chain seq x y z
N MET A 1 -5.36 -13.30 40.62
CA MET A 1 -4.33 -12.26 40.45
C MET A 1 -3.55 -12.63 39.20
N ASN A 2 -4.06 -12.24 38.01
CA ASN A 2 -3.45 -12.53 36.70
C ASN A 2 -2.80 -11.25 36.19
N PHE A 3 -1.47 -11.18 36.22
CA PHE A 3 -0.69 -9.98 35.83
C PHE A 3 0.18 -10.20 34.57
N MET A 4 -0.18 -11.14 33.69
CA MET A 4 0.61 -11.46 32.48
C MET A 4 -0.25 -11.53 31.20
N LEU A 5 -0.98 -10.47 30.86
CA LEU A 5 -1.76 -10.38 29.60
C LEU A 5 -1.52 -9.08 28.80
N ASP A 6 -0.64 -8.18 29.25
CA ASP A 6 -0.56 -6.81 28.72
C ASP A 6 0.68 -6.52 27.86
N THR A 7 1.59 -7.48 27.64
CA THR A 7 2.87 -7.20 26.97
C THR A 7 3.17 -8.13 25.81
N LEU A 8 3.30 -7.52 24.62
CA LEU A 8 4.03 -8.09 23.51
C LEU A 8 5.53 -7.81 23.78
N PRO A 9 6.47 -8.75 23.57
CA PRO A 9 7.87 -8.50 23.90
C PRO A 9 8.38 -7.27 23.15
N GLY A 10 8.95 -6.31 23.88
CA GLY A 10 9.40 -5.07 23.28
C GLY A 10 8.29 -4.09 22.90
N LEU A 11 7.03 -4.33 23.27
CA LEU A 11 5.87 -3.51 22.96
C LEU A 11 4.94 -3.31 24.17
N ILE A 12 4.66 -2.06 24.49
CA ILE A 12 3.74 -1.64 25.54
C ILE A 12 2.40 -1.30 24.90
N LEU A 13 1.32 -1.90 25.42
CA LEU A 13 -0.04 -1.57 25.01
C LEU A 13 -0.42 -0.17 25.48
N GLU A 14 -0.81 0.68 24.53
CA GLU A 14 -1.36 2.00 24.78
C GLU A 14 -2.86 2.04 24.46
N ARG A 15 -3.62 2.75 25.29
CA ARG A 15 -5.08 2.86 25.17
C ARG A 15 -5.54 4.12 24.43
N THR A 16 -4.61 4.94 23.93
CA THR A 16 -4.83 6.10 23.05
C THR A 16 -3.52 6.43 22.33
N ILE A 17 -3.58 7.18 21.22
CA ILE A 17 -2.37 7.80 20.66
C ILE A 17 -2.03 9.02 21.54
N PRO A 18 -0.81 9.11 22.10
CA PRO A 18 -0.42 10.22 22.95
C PRO A 18 -0.43 11.58 22.23
N PRO A 19 -0.71 12.70 22.93
CA PRO A 19 -0.78 14.03 22.32
C PRO A 19 0.50 14.48 21.60
N ASP A 20 1.68 14.08 22.09
CA ASP A 20 2.98 14.34 21.47
C ASP A 20 3.13 13.62 20.13
N VAL A 21 2.60 12.40 20.01
CA VAL A 21 2.57 11.66 18.73
C VAL A 21 1.64 12.33 17.73
N ILE A 22 0.50 12.85 18.19
CA ILE A 22 -0.42 13.63 17.33
C ILE A 22 0.25 14.94 16.90
N GLY A 23 0.87 15.67 17.82
CA GLY A 23 1.62 16.89 17.51
C GLY A 23 2.75 16.64 16.50
N GLY A 24 3.46 15.53 16.63
CA GLY A 24 4.49 15.11 15.67
C GLY A 24 3.92 14.77 14.29
N LEU A 25 2.76 14.12 14.22
CA LEU A 25 2.06 13.86 12.94
C LEU A 25 1.60 15.16 12.26
N MET A 26 1.10 16.13 13.04
CA MET A 26 0.62 17.42 12.53
C MET A 26 1.74 18.33 12.06
N SER A 27 2.89 18.30 12.75
CA SER A 27 4.08 19.05 12.37
C SER A 27 4.88 18.41 11.24
N GLY A 28 4.52 17.19 10.83
CA GLY A 28 5.25 16.42 9.81
C GLY A 28 6.51 15.71 10.33
N GLN A 29 6.79 15.79 11.64
CA GLN A 29 7.86 15.03 12.29
C GLN A 29 7.61 13.51 12.22
N TYR A 30 6.34 13.10 12.27
CA TYR A 30 5.90 11.73 12.09
C TYR A 30 5.04 11.57 10.83
N LYS A 31 5.06 10.38 10.23
CA LYS A 31 4.19 9.98 9.12
C LYS A 31 3.57 8.59 9.39
N ILE A 32 2.37 8.37 8.86
CA ILE A 32 1.66 7.08 8.92
C ILE A 32 2.01 6.27 7.66
N TYR A 33 2.53 5.05 7.86
CA TYR A 33 2.89 4.11 6.80
C TYR A 33 2.11 2.81 6.99
N GLY A 34 0.88 2.74 6.45
CA GLY A 34 -0.02 1.64 6.72
C GLY A 34 -0.34 1.57 8.23
N GLY A 35 0.01 0.46 8.88
CA GLY A 35 -0.22 0.29 10.33
C GLY A 35 0.99 0.57 11.21
N VAL A 36 1.85 1.52 10.83
CA VAL A 36 2.88 2.05 11.74
C VAL A 36 2.95 3.57 11.64
N VAL A 37 3.25 4.21 12.76
CA VAL A 37 3.65 5.63 12.85
C VAL A 37 5.17 5.65 12.97
N ARG A 38 5.85 6.42 12.12
CA ARG A 38 7.32 6.50 12.07
C ARG A 38 7.80 7.94 12.00
N TRP A 39 9.05 8.14 12.39
CA TRP A 39 9.80 9.36 12.09
C TRP A 39 9.89 9.60 10.58
N ALA A 40 9.52 10.80 10.15
CA ALA A 40 9.55 11.19 8.75
C ALA A 40 10.99 11.27 8.21
N ALA A 41 11.15 11.12 6.89
CA ALA A 41 12.42 11.35 6.23
C ALA A 41 12.93 12.79 6.52
N GLY A 42 14.25 12.96 6.65
CA GLY A 42 14.85 14.26 6.98
C GLY A 42 14.86 14.60 8.48
N THR A 43 14.37 13.72 9.35
CA THR A 43 14.53 13.84 10.81
C THR A 43 15.72 13.00 11.31
N GLU A 44 16.23 13.31 12.50
CA GLU A 44 17.37 12.59 13.11
C GLU A 44 17.12 11.08 13.26
N ASN A 45 15.87 10.72 13.57
CA ASN A 45 15.44 9.34 13.81
C ASN A 45 14.69 8.73 12.61
N ALA A 46 14.84 9.29 11.41
CA ALA A 46 14.08 8.90 10.22
C ALA A 46 13.95 7.38 10.05
N GLY A 47 12.71 6.93 9.86
CA GLY A 47 12.40 5.50 9.69
C GLY A 47 12.25 4.72 11.01
N GLN A 48 12.56 5.27 12.18
CA GLN A 48 12.26 4.55 13.43
C GLN A 48 10.75 4.50 13.70
N ILE A 49 10.26 3.36 14.18
CA ILE A 49 8.84 3.18 14.55
C ILE A 49 8.57 3.85 15.88
N VAL A 50 7.57 4.72 15.88
CA VAL A 50 7.02 5.36 17.07
C VAL A 50 5.88 4.52 17.62
N ARG A 51 4.96 4.04 16.76
CA ARG A 51 3.84 3.18 17.16
C ARG A 51 3.51 2.12 16.11
N HIS A 52 3.07 0.95 16.57
CA HIS A 52 2.37 -0.03 15.74
C HIS A 52 0.87 0.14 15.91
N LEU A 53 0.16 0.16 14.78
CA LEU A 53 -1.29 0.17 14.69
C LEU A 53 -1.69 -1.20 14.12
N ILE A 54 -1.99 -2.14 15.02
CA ILE A 54 -2.31 -3.52 14.62
C ILE A 54 -3.84 -3.69 14.60
N PRO A 55 -4.46 -4.01 13.45
CA PRO A 55 -5.88 -4.28 13.42
C PRO A 55 -6.20 -5.60 14.16
N VAL A 56 -7.25 -5.58 14.99
CA VAL A 56 -7.69 -6.70 15.85
C VAL A 56 -8.66 -7.64 15.12
N SER A 57 -9.19 -7.19 13.98
CA SER A 57 -9.93 -8.01 13.02
C SER A 57 -9.43 -7.73 11.60
N SER A 58 -9.57 -8.70 10.70
CA SER A 58 -9.34 -8.48 9.28
C SER A 58 -10.45 -7.58 8.74
N THR A 59 -10.28 -6.27 8.83
CA THR A 59 -11.27 -5.27 8.39
C THR A 59 -11.33 -5.27 6.86
N SER A 60 -12.24 -6.06 6.30
CA SER A 60 -12.51 -6.12 4.86
C SER A 60 -13.51 -5.08 4.37
N ASP A 61 -14.24 -4.39 5.27
CA ASP A 61 -15.45 -3.67 4.88
C ASP A 61 -15.54 -2.27 5.49
N VAL A 62 -14.61 -1.38 5.13
CA VAL A 62 -14.85 0.06 5.27
C VAL A 62 -14.21 0.81 4.10
N ALA A 63 -14.82 0.70 2.91
CA ALA A 63 -14.53 1.61 1.80
C ALA A 63 -15.30 2.92 1.97
N SER A 64 -15.11 3.63 3.09
CA SER A 64 -15.53 5.03 3.19
C SER A 64 -14.38 5.89 2.68
N TYR A 65 -14.61 6.57 1.55
CA TYR A 65 -13.69 7.55 0.98
C TYR A 65 -13.28 8.57 2.05
N LEU A 66 -12.07 8.41 2.58
CA LEU A 66 -11.50 9.37 3.51
C LEU A 66 -10.56 10.29 2.77
N ASN A 67 -10.97 11.54 2.74
CA ASN A 67 -10.14 12.65 2.31
C ASN A 67 -9.01 12.80 3.36
N ILE A 68 -7.77 12.47 2.99
CA ILE A 68 -6.54 12.68 3.80
C ILE A 68 -6.46 14.13 4.36
N TYR A 69 -7.17 15.07 3.73
CA TYR A 69 -7.46 16.45 4.15
C TYR A 69 -8.00 16.60 5.57
N GLN A 70 -8.72 15.61 6.11
CA GLN A 70 -9.31 15.76 7.43
C GLN A 70 -8.24 15.87 8.53
N LEU A 71 -7.04 15.28 8.38
CA LEU A 71 -5.95 15.48 9.34
C LEU A 71 -5.38 16.90 9.32
N GLN A 72 -5.20 17.50 8.14
CA GLN A 72 -4.71 18.88 8.03
C GLN A 72 -5.75 19.90 8.48
N GLN A 73 -7.05 19.65 8.26
CA GLN A 73 -8.10 20.52 8.80
C GLN A 73 -8.26 20.45 10.33
N LEU A 74 -7.78 19.37 10.97
CA LEU A 74 -7.77 19.26 12.44
C LEU A 74 -6.72 20.16 13.10
N SER A 75 -5.77 20.76 12.35
CA SER A 75 -4.76 21.67 12.92
C SER A 75 -5.37 22.88 13.63
N GLY A 76 -6.65 23.20 13.37
CA GLY A 76 -7.39 24.25 14.05
C GLY A 76 -8.29 23.81 15.21
N GLN A 77 -8.50 22.50 15.46
CA GLN A 77 -9.53 22.00 16.39
C GLN A 77 -9.06 20.80 17.25
N VAL A 78 -7.84 20.83 17.77
CA VAL A 78 -7.30 19.77 18.65
C VAL A 78 -7.74 19.96 20.11
N SER A 79 -9.04 20.03 20.39
CA SER A 79 -9.53 19.88 21.76
C SER A 79 -9.92 18.43 22.08
N ASN A 80 -10.11 17.58 21.06
CA ASN A 80 -10.66 16.23 21.21
C ASN A 80 -9.65 15.15 20.76
N LEU A 81 -8.77 14.74 21.68
CA LEU A 81 -7.76 13.68 21.48
C LEU A 81 -8.33 12.38 20.88
N THR A 82 -9.56 12.03 21.25
CA THR A 82 -10.28 10.87 20.74
C THR A 82 -10.55 10.97 19.24
N GLN A 83 -10.94 12.15 18.73
CA GLN A 83 -11.22 12.36 17.31
C GLN A 83 -9.92 12.24 16.49
N ALA A 84 -8.83 12.84 16.96
CA ALA A 84 -7.52 12.71 16.31
C ALA A 84 -7.05 11.25 16.23
N THR A 85 -7.22 10.48 17.30
CA THR A 85 -6.92 9.03 17.31
C THR A 85 -7.77 8.29 16.28
N GLN A 86 -9.08 8.52 16.24
CA GLN A 86 -9.99 7.91 15.26
C GLN A 86 -9.57 8.19 13.82
N HIS A 87 -9.20 9.44 13.51
CA HIS A 87 -8.75 9.82 12.17
C HIS A 87 -7.43 9.14 11.75
N ILE A 88 -6.48 9.00 12.68
CA ILE A 88 -5.21 8.30 12.41
C ILE A 88 -5.47 6.83 12.08
N LEU A 89 -6.28 6.14 12.89
CA LEU A 89 -6.63 4.73 12.67
C LEU A 89 -7.41 4.53 11.36
N GLN A 90 -8.28 5.48 11.03
CA GLN A 90 -9.00 5.54 9.76
C GLN A 90 -8.07 5.66 8.55
N ILE A 91 -7.00 6.48 8.63
CA ILE A 91 -6.02 6.62 7.55
C ILE A 91 -5.16 5.37 7.39
N ALA A 92 -4.78 4.72 8.50
CA ALA A 92 -4.09 3.44 8.48
C ALA A 92 -4.95 2.37 7.78
N ASN A 93 -6.22 2.24 8.19
CA ASN A 93 -7.23 1.39 7.55
C ASN A 93 -7.36 1.67 6.05
N TYR A 94 -7.57 2.94 5.68
CA TYR A 94 -7.78 3.35 4.30
C TYR A 94 -6.58 3.01 3.42
N THR A 95 -5.36 3.26 3.91
CA THR A 95 -4.12 2.93 3.19
C THR A 95 -4.01 1.43 2.94
N MET A 96 -4.35 0.60 3.93
CA MET A 96 -4.35 -0.86 3.78
C MET A 96 -5.41 -1.33 2.78
N VAL A 97 -6.66 -0.87 2.91
CA VAL A 97 -7.76 -1.21 2.00
C VAL A 97 -7.43 -0.81 0.56
N LEU A 98 -6.93 0.42 0.37
CA LEU A 98 -6.61 0.97 -0.94
C LEU A 98 -5.44 0.26 -1.62
N SER A 99 -4.38 -0.07 -0.86
CA SER A 99 -3.30 -0.92 -1.37
C SER A 99 -3.80 -2.34 -1.70
N GLY A 100 -4.89 -2.77 -1.05
CA GLY A 100 -5.37 -4.13 -1.05
C GLY A 100 -4.44 -5.12 -0.33
N LEU A 101 -3.40 -4.67 0.37
CA LEU A 101 -2.56 -5.51 1.21
C LEU A 101 -2.97 -5.35 2.66
N SER A 102 -3.12 -6.47 3.35
CA SER A 102 -3.09 -6.48 4.80
C SER A 102 -1.64 -6.42 5.29
N LEU A 103 -1.46 -5.90 6.50
CA LEU A 103 -0.21 -6.07 7.23
C LEU A 103 -0.10 -7.55 7.63
N ALA A 104 1.07 -8.14 7.44
CA ALA A 104 1.29 -9.59 7.38
C ALA A 104 1.27 -10.30 8.76
N VAL A 105 0.48 -9.78 9.70
CA VAL A 105 0.44 -10.20 11.11
C VAL A 105 -0.97 -10.68 11.50
N SER A 106 -1.56 -11.61 10.75
CA SER A 106 -2.70 -12.39 11.26
C SER A 106 -2.65 -13.82 10.73
N ALA A 107 -3.15 -14.79 11.51
CA ALA A 107 -3.32 -16.18 11.06
C ALA A 107 -4.22 -16.27 9.80
N ILE A 108 -4.93 -15.18 9.53
CA ILE A 108 -5.74 -14.88 8.34
C ILE A 108 -4.86 -14.45 7.14
N GLY A 109 -3.54 -14.28 7.29
CA GLY A 109 -2.63 -13.76 6.27
C GLY A 109 -2.62 -14.62 5.00
N PHE A 110 -2.36 -15.92 5.11
CA PHE A 110 -2.43 -16.83 3.96
C PHE A 110 -3.86 -16.99 3.42
N PHE A 111 -4.87 -16.98 4.30
CA PHE A 111 -6.29 -17.01 3.90
C PHE A 111 -6.68 -15.77 3.08
N TYR A 112 -6.25 -14.58 3.51
CA TYR A 112 -6.46 -13.30 2.84
C TYR A 112 -5.74 -13.25 1.50
N LEU A 113 -4.48 -13.68 1.46
CA LEU A 113 -3.69 -13.80 0.23
C LEU A 113 -4.37 -14.74 -0.78
N ASN A 114 -4.92 -15.88 -0.32
CA ASN A 114 -5.67 -16.82 -1.16
C ASN A 114 -7.02 -16.25 -1.67
N LYS A 115 -7.77 -15.54 -0.82
CA LYS A 115 -9.01 -14.85 -1.22
C LYS A 115 -8.71 -13.78 -2.27
N LYS A 116 -7.63 -13.02 -2.08
CA LYS A 116 -7.20 -11.97 -3.03
C LYS A 116 -6.74 -12.56 -4.37
N LEU A 117 -5.97 -13.66 -4.35
CA LEU A 117 -5.59 -14.37 -5.57
C LEU A 117 -6.82 -14.79 -6.38
N SER A 118 -7.83 -15.35 -5.72
CA SER A 118 -9.08 -15.78 -6.38
C SER A 118 -9.79 -14.62 -7.09
N ASN A 119 -9.79 -13.42 -6.49
CA ASN A 119 -10.38 -12.22 -7.11
C ASN A 119 -9.58 -11.72 -8.31
N LEU A 120 -8.26 -11.92 -8.33
CA LEU A 120 -7.38 -11.47 -9.42
C LEU A 120 -7.47 -12.36 -10.64
N GLU A 121 -7.66 -13.67 -10.45
CA GLU A 121 -7.87 -14.60 -11.56
C GLU A 121 -9.04 -14.17 -12.45
N ILE A 122 -10.14 -13.67 -11.86
CA ILE A 122 -11.31 -13.19 -12.60
C ILE A 122 -10.91 -12.02 -13.52
N LYS A 123 -10.25 -10.99 -12.96
CA LYS A 123 -9.81 -9.80 -13.71
C LYS A 123 -8.79 -10.11 -14.79
N LEU A 124 -7.89 -11.04 -14.50
CA LEU A 124 -6.84 -11.44 -15.42
C LEU A 124 -7.35 -12.29 -16.59
N THR A 125 -8.39 -13.10 -16.36
CA THR A 125 -9.05 -13.86 -17.43
C THR A 125 -9.70 -12.91 -18.44
N GLU A 126 -10.16 -11.73 -18.01
CA GLU A 126 -10.70 -10.68 -18.88
C GLU A 126 -9.59 -10.01 -19.72
N ILE A 127 -8.39 -9.82 -19.16
CA ILE A 127 -7.22 -9.22 -19.83
C ILE A 127 -6.60 -10.18 -20.87
N GLN A 128 -6.72 -11.50 -20.66
CA GLN A 128 -6.11 -12.54 -21.50
C GLN A 128 -6.68 -12.65 -22.93
N ASN A 129 -7.74 -11.93 -23.27
CA ASN A 129 -8.33 -11.97 -24.62
C ASN A 129 -7.44 -11.37 -25.74
N THR A 130 -6.21 -10.93 -25.45
CA THR A 130 -5.34 -10.28 -26.44
C THR A 130 -3.90 -10.82 -26.52
N VAL A 131 -3.61 -12.10 -26.21
CA VAL A 131 -2.24 -12.68 -26.42
C VAL A 131 -2.26 -14.20 -26.68
N TYR A 132 -1.36 -14.67 -27.58
CA TYR A 132 -1.12 -16.07 -28.02
C TYR A 132 -1.15 -17.16 -26.91
N GLU A 133 -1.68 -18.33 -27.28
CA GLU A 133 -1.96 -19.50 -26.44
C GLU A 133 -0.82 -19.93 -25.49
N ILE A 134 0.44 -19.82 -25.91
CA ILE A 134 1.60 -20.22 -25.09
C ILE A 134 1.77 -19.32 -23.86
N ARG A 135 1.59 -17.99 -24.01
CA ARG A 135 1.66 -17.06 -22.87
C ARG A 135 0.49 -17.29 -21.91
N ALA A 136 -0.70 -17.55 -22.45
CA ALA A 136 -1.87 -17.89 -21.64
C ALA A 136 -1.65 -19.20 -20.86
N LEU A 137 -1.08 -20.25 -21.48
CA LEU A 137 -0.78 -21.52 -20.83
C LEU A 137 0.24 -21.36 -19.68
N LEU A 138 1.33 -20.62 -19.93
CA LEU A 138 2.33 -20.34 -18.90
C LEU A 138 1.68 -19.61 -17.72
N GLU A 139 0.90 -18.58 -18.01
CA GLU A 139 0.24 -17.78 -16.96
C GLU A 139 -0.79 -18.61 -16.16
N ILE A 140 -1.53 -19.52 -16.80
CA ILE A 140 -2.42 -20.46 -16.13
C ILE A 140 -1.62 -21.41 -15.22
N SER A 141 -0.49 -21.95 -15.71
CA SER A 141 0.39 -22.83 -14.95
C SER A 141 0.94 -22.13 -13.69
N GLU A 142 1.47 -20.91 -13.84
CA GLU A 142 2.01 -20.15 -12.71
C GLU A 142 0.94 -19.83 -11.65
N ARG A 143 -0.28 -19.48 -12.09
CA ARG A 143 -1.40 -19.22 -11.17
C ARG A 143 -1.82 -20.49 -10.44
N ALA A 144 -1.86 -21.62 -11.14
CA ALA A 144 -2.18 -22.92 -10.54
C ALA A 144 -1.13 -23.31 -9.48
N GLU A 145 0.15 -23.05 -9.75
CA GLU A 145 1.26 -23.28 -8.84
C GLU A 145 1.17 -22.37 -7.60
N LEU A 146 0.95 -21.05 -7.80
CA LEU A 146 0.73 -20.10 -6.70
C LEU A 146 -0.46 -20.52 -5.82
N ARG A 147 -1.55 -21.00 -6.44
CA ARG A 147 -2.71 -21.47 -5.70
C ARG A 147 -2.46 -22.75 -4.94
N ALA A 148 -1.69 -23.68 -5.51
CA ALA A 148 -1.26 -24.89 -4.82
C ALA A 148 -0.43 -24.53 -3.58
N ALA A 149 0.57 -23.67 -3.76
CA ALA A 149 1.40 -23.13 -2.69
C ALA A 149 0.55 -22.51 -1.55
N LEU A 150 -0.40 -21.62 -1.89
CA LEU A 150 -1.27 -20.99 -0.88
C LEU A 150 -2.19 -22.00 -0.18
N ARG A 151 -2.76 -22.96 -0.92
CA ARG A 151 -3.58 -24.04 -0.31
C ARG A 151 -2.76 -24.90 0.63
N ASP A 152 -1.52 -25.19 0.31
CA ASP A 152 -0.66 -25.98 1.19
C ASP A 152 -0.28 -25.20 2.45
N LEU A 153 -0.04 -23.89 2.33
CA LEU A 153 0.15 -23.01 3.49
C LEU A 153 -1.09 -22.94 4.38
N MET A 154 -2.30 -22.99 3.82
CA MET A 154 -3.55 -23.01 4.59
C MET A 154 -3.76 -24.31 5.39
N LYS A 155 -3.05 -25.40 5.06
CA LYS A 155 -3.10 -26.66 5.81
C LYS A 155 -2.14 -26.67 7.00
N ILE A 156 -1.27 -25.66 7.13
CA ILE A 156 -0.39 -25.51 8.27
C ILE A 156 -1.22 -25.03 9.46
N ASP A 157 -1.66 -25.97 10.28
CA ASP A 157 -2.23 -25.70 11.60
C ASP A 157 -1.16 -25.84 12.70
N ASP A 158 -1.43 -25.30 13.88
CA ASP A 158 -0.59 -25.42 15.09
C ASP A 158 -0.46 -26.89 15.57
N SER A 159 -1.33 -27.78 15.08
CA SER A 159 -1.28 -29.23 15.33
C SER A 159 -0.34 -30.01 14.41
N ALA A 160 0.19 -29.39 13.35
CA ALA A 160 1.12 -30.04 12.42
C ALA A 160 2.48 -30.28 13.07
N SER A 161 3.11 -31.43 12.77
CA SER A 161 4.47 -31.70 13.25
C SER A 161 5.44 -30.64 12.74
N TYR A 162 6.47 -30.35 13.54
CA TYR A 162 7.51 -29.38 13.19
C TYR A 162 8.13 -29.68 11.81
N GLU A 163 8.43 -30.95 11.53
CA GLU A 163 9.01 -31.37 10.25
C GLU A 163 8.07 -31.14 9.07
N ASN A 164 6.77 -31.45 9.21
CA ASN A 164 5.79 -31.22 8.16
C ASN A 164 5.61 -29.73 7.90
N ARG A 165 5.51 -28.92 8.96
CA ARG A 165 5.42 -27.46 8.84
C ARG A 165 6.65 -26.88 8.15
N HIS A 166 7.84 -27.28 8.58
CA HIS A 166 9.10 -26.81 8.00
C HIS A 166 9.20 -27.17 6.51
N THR A 167 8.84 -28.42 6.15
CA THR A 167 8.87 -28.91 4.77
C THR A 167 7.90 -28.14 3.87
N ILE A 168 6.65 -27.94 4.31
CA ILE A 168 5.66 -27.18 3.54
C ILE A 168 6.13 -25.73 3.35
N LEU A 169 6.56 -25.06 4.42
CA LEU A 169 7.05 -23.68 4.34
C LEU A 169 8.25 -23.54 3.40
N HIS A 170 9.21 -24.46 3.48
CA HIS A 170 10.41 -24.44 2.64
C HIS A 170 10.06 -24.66 1.16
N ASN A 171 9.28 -25.69 0.85
CA ASN A 171 8.89 -26.01 -0.53
C ASN A 171 8.07 -24.87 -1.14
N THR A 172 7.12 -24.34 -0.38
CA THR A 172 6.31 -23.21 -0.82
C THR A 172 7.17 -21.97 -1.05
N ARG A 173 8.12 -21.65 -0.16
CA ARG A 173 9.05 -20.53 -0.35
C ARG A 173 9.81 -20.65 -1.67
N LEU A 174 10.34 -21.84 -1.99
CA LEU A 174 11.08 -22.08 -3.22
C LEU A 174 10.22 -21.90 -4.48
N SER A 175 8.98 -22.41 -4.46
CA SER A 175 8.02 -22.21 -5.54
C SER A 175 7.67 -20.73 -5.72
N LEU A 176 7.33 -20.04 -4.63
CA LEU A 176 7.00 -18.62 -4.65
C LEU A 176 8.15 -17.73 -5.15
N ALA A 177 9.40 -18.04 -4.79
CA ALA A 177 10.56 -17.31 -5.28
C ALA A 177 10.69 -17.41 -6.81
N ARG A 178 10.49 -18.60 -7.39
CA ARG A 178 10.53 -18.79 -8.84
C ARG A 178 9.42 -18.04 -9.55
N ILE A 179 8.22 -18.07 -8.99
CA ILE A 179 7.06 -17.35 -9.53
C ILE A 179 7.28 -15.84 -9.42
N ASN A 180 7.82 -15.35 -8.29
CA ASN A 180 8.07 -13.93 -8.06
C ASN A 180 9.08 -13.35 -9.06
N GLU A 181 10.16 -14.07 -9.36
CA GLU A 181 11.15 -13.63 -10.36
C GLU A 181 10.54 -13.51 -11.76
N LYS A 182 9.61 -14.37 -12.14
CA LYS A 182 8.87 -14.20 -13.42
C LYS A 182 8.00 -12.95 -13.40
N TYR A 183 7.27 -12.70 -12.31
CA TYR A 183 6.46 -11.47 -12.21
C TYR A 183 7.31 -10.21 -12.12
N ARG A 184 8.55 -10.30 -11.62
CA ARG A 184 9.54 -9.23 -11.69
C ARG A 184 9.85 -8.86 -13.15
N GLU A 185 10.11 -9.85 -14.01
CA GLU A 185 10.35 -9.64 -15.44
C GLU A 185 9.12 -9.07 -16.15
N LEU A 186 7.94 -9.64 -15.90
CA LEU A 186 6.68 -9.20 -16.51
C LEU A 186 6.32 -7.77 -16.10
N LEU A 187 6.48 -7.41 -14.82
CA LEU A 187 6.24 -6.05 -14.33
C LEU A 187 7.21 -5.05 -14.97
N SER A 188 8.49 -5.43 -15.11
CA SER A 188 9.49 -4.58 -15.78
C SER A 188 9.15 -4.31 -17.24
N GLY A 189 8.53 -5.29 -17.92
CA GLY A 189 8.07 -5.17 -19.31
C GLY A 189 6.69 -4.52 -19.48
N ALA A 190 5.97 -4.24 -18.40
CA ALA A 190 4.60 -3.72 -18.46
C ALA A 190 4.56 -2.26 -18.93
N ASN A 191 3.75 -1.98 -19.94
CA ASN A 191 3.60 -0.66 -20.57
C ASN A 191 2.14 -0.18 -20.68
N THR A 192 1.16 -1.03 -20.35
CA THR A 192 -0.26 -0.66 -20.26
C THR A 192 -0.70 -0.66 -18.81
N ILE A 193 -1.71 0.14 -18.48
CA ILE A 193 -2.29 0.20 -17.13
C ILE A 193 -2.72 -1.20 -16.67
N ASP A 194 -3.43 -1.94 -17.51
CA ASP A 194 -3.99 -3.26 -17.14
C ASP A 194 -2.89 -4.28 -16.83
N SER A 195 -1.87 -4.38 -17.70
CA SER A 195 -0.75 -5.29 -17.50
C SER A 195 0.10 -4.88 -16.29
N ALA A 196 0.39 -3.59 -16.15
CA ALA A 196 1.15 -3.05 -15.02
C ALA A 196 0.46 -3.34 -13.69
N MET A 197 -0.84 -3.04 -13.59
CA MET A 197 -1.60 -3.24 -12.35
C MET A 197 -1.81 -4.71 -12.02
N ALA A 198 -1.93 -5.58 -13.02
CA ALA A 198 -2.09 -7.01 -12.80
C ALA A 198 -0.76 -7.67 -12.36
N TYR A 199 0.34 -7.37 -13.05
CA TYR A 199 1.65 -7.90 -12.70
C TYR A 199 2.19 -7.31 -11.39
N GLU A 200 1.92 -6.04 -11.10
CA GLU A 200 2.25 -5.39 -9.81
C GLU A 200 1.62 -6.14 -8.64
N GLU A 201 0.37 -6.53 -8.81
CA GLU A 201 -0.38 -7.22 -7.76
C GLU A 201 0.14 -8.64 -7.54
N LEU A 202 0.38 -9.38 -8.62
CA LEU A 202 0.92 -10.74 -8.54
C LEU A 202 2.36 -10.75 -7.99
N PHE A 203 3.17 -9.78 -8.39
CA PHE A 203 4.49 -9.55 -7.79
C PHE A 203 4.36 -9.30 -6.29
N SER A 204 3.51 -8.37 -5.87
CA SER A 204 3.35 -8.01 -4.45
C SER A 204 2.86 -9.19 -3.61
N LEU A 205 1.90 -9.96 -4.12
CA LEU A 205 1.38 -11.15 -3.43
C LEU A 205 2.46 -12.21 -3.24
N THR A 206 3.18 -12.56 -4.30
CA THR A 206 4.23 -13.59 -4.25
C THR A 206 5.39 -13.16 -3.37
N ALA A 207 5.84 -11.91 -3.48
CA ALA A 207 6.88 -11.30 -2.66
C ALA A 207 6.57 -11.39 -1.16
N LEU A 208 5.39 -10.90 -0.76
CA LEU A 208 4.99 -10.89 0.65
C LEU A 208 4.79 -12.30 1.20
N THR A 209 4.22 -13.21 0.40
CA THR A 209 4.01 -14.60 0.80
C THR A 209 5.35 -15.32 1.01
N GLN A 210 6.29 -15.15 0.07
CA GLN A 210 7.64 -15.69 0.18
C GLN A 210 8.33 -15.21 1.45
N CYS A 211 8.36 -13.89 1.66
CA CYS A 211 8.99 -13.28 2.83
C CYS A 211 8.36 -13.79 4.15
N ARG A 212 7.03 -13.98 4.17
CA ARG A 212 6.34 -14.55 5.33
C ARG A 212 6.77 -15.99 5.58
N CYS A 213 6.86 -16.83 4.55
CA CYS A 213 7.39 -18.19 4.68
C CYS A 213 8.82 -18.20 5.24
N THR A 214 9.70 -17.31 4.77
CA THR A 214 11.06 -17.15 5.29
C THR A 214 11.06 -16.80 6.78
N ALA A 215 10.22 -15.85 7.20
CA ALA A 215 10.12 -15.48 8.60
C ALA A 215 9.51 -16.57 9.49
N GLU A 216 8.51 -17.32 9.01
CA GLU A 216 7.93 -18.48 9.72
C GLU A 216 8.95 -19.60 9.97
N LEU A 217 9.89 -19.77 9.03
CA LEU A 217 11.03 -20.69 9.18
C LEU A 217 12.03 -20.20 10.24
N GLY A 218 11.85 -19.00 10.81
CA GLY A 218 12.74 -18.37 11.78
C GLY A 218 13.94 -17.66 11.16
N MET A 219 13.99 -17.54 9.84
CA MET A 219 15.09 -16.89 9.11
C MET A 219 14.85 -15.37 9.02
N LEU A 220 14.71 -14.71 10.18
CA LEU A 220 14.22 -13.32 10.27
C LEU A 220 15.15 -12.29 9.62
N ASP A 221 16.47 -12.52 9.69
CA ASP A 221 17.45 -11.69 8.99
C ASP A 221 17.27 -11.72 7.48
N ILE A 222 17.05 -12.92 6.94
CA ILE A 222 16.86 -13.14 5.51
C ILE A 222 15.51 -12.57 5.08
N ALA A 223 14.45 -12.78 5.87
CA ALA A 223 13.14 -12.20 5.59
C ALA A 223 13.19 -10.66 5.55
N HIS A 224 13.88 -10.02 6.50
CA HIS A 224 14.04 -8.57 6.49
C HIS A 224 14.83 -8.06 5.27
N GLN A 225 15.86 -8.79 4.85
CA GLN A 225 16.60 -8.43 3.64
C GLN A 225 15.76 -8.64 2.36
N GLU A 226 15.05 -9.77 2.26
CA GLU A 226 14.17 -10.08 1.13
C GLU A 226 13.10 -9.00 0.93
N ILE A 227 12.40 -8.57 2.00
CA ILE A 227 11.36 -7.54 1.86
C ILE A 227 11.92 -6.19 1.43
N LYS A 228 13.14 -5.84 1.85
CA LYS A 228 13.81 -4.61 1.40
C LYS A 228 14.12 -4.67 -0.09
N GLU A 229 14.71 -5.76 -0.56
CA GLU A 229 15.02 -5.95 -1.98
C GLU A 229 13.76 -5.97 -2.86
N MET A 230 12.70 -6.63 -2.38
CA MET A 230 11.40 -6.66 -3.06
C MET A 230 10.78 -5.27 -3.13
N ARG A 231 10.85 -4.50 -2.03
CA ARG A 231 10.37 -3.12 -1.99
C ARG A 231 11.17 -2.23 -2.94
N ASP A 232 12.49 -2.30 -2.92
CA ASP A 232 13.36 -1.42 -3.73
C ASP A 232 13.10 -1.63 -5.22
N PHE A 233 12.97 -2.90 -5.63
CA PHE A 233 12.54 -3.23 -6.98
C PHE A 233 11.12 -2.71 -7.28
N TRP A 234 10.14 -3.01 -6.42
CA TRP A 234 8.76 -2.58 -6.61
C TRP A 234 8.67 -1.05 -6.72
N LYS A 235 9.36 -0.30 -5.87
CA LYS A 235 9.36 1.16 -5.85
C LYS A 235 9.88 1.73 -7.16
N LYS A 236 10.98 1.17 -7.68
CA LYS A 236 11.53 1.56 -8.99
C LYS A 236 10.51 1.38 -10.10
N GLU A 237 9.88 0.21 -10.19
CA GLU A 237 8.90 -0.08 -11.23
C GLU A 237 7.61 0.72 -11.06
N ALA A 238 7.15 0.91 -9.82
CA ALA A 238 5.98 1.71 -9.50
C ALA A 238 6.15 3.18 -9.88
N VAL A 239 7.34 3.76 -9.63
CA VAL A 239 7.67 5.13 -10.09
C VAL A 239 7.68 5.21 -11.62
N ARG A 240 8.28 4.22 -12.29
CA ARG A 240 8.29 4.15 -13.76
C ARG A 240 6.86 4.09 -14.32
N ILE A 241 6.03 3.17 -13.82
CA ILE A 241 4.64 2.97 -14.24
C ILE A 241 3.82 4.23 -13.95
N THR A 242 3.99 4.87 -12.79
CA THR A 242 3.30 6.11 -12.48
C THR A 242 3.63 7.21 -13.48
N ASN A 243 4.91 7.40 -13.82
CA ASN A 243 5.30 8.40 -14.80
C ASN A 243 4.84 8.06 -16.24
N GLN A 244 4.96 6.80 -16.65
CA GLN A 244 4.68 6.39 -18.03
C GLN A 244 3.20 6.14 -18.32
N CYS A 245 2.50 5.45 -17.42
CA CYS A 245 1.14 4.96 -17.62
C CYS A 245 0.07 5.85 -16.98
N PHE A 246 0.39 6.57 -15.88
CA PHE A 246 -0.61 7.36 -15.14
C PHE A 246 -0.47 8.86 -15.34
N LEU A 247 0.67 9.45 -14.97
CA LEU A 247 0.90 10.89 -15.12
C LEU A 247 1.15 11.27 -16.58
N GLY A 248 1.91 10.46 -17.32
CA GLY A 248 2.20 10.70 -18.73
C GLY A 248 2.90 12.04 -18.96
N SER A 249 2.74 12.60 -20.16
CA SER A 249 3.42 13.84 -20.58
C SER A 249 2.76 15.12 -20.07
N GLN A 250 1.51 15.07 -19.58
CA GLN A 250 0.71 16.24 -19.20
C GLN A 250 0.07 16.07 -17.82
N PRO A 251 0.85 16.06 -16.73
CA PRO A 251 0.33 15.97 -15.36
C PRO A 251 -0.55 17.17 -14.97
N GLU A 252 -0.37 18.34 -15.61
CA GLU A 252 -1.19 19.54 -15.39
C GLU A 252 -2.67 19.34 -15.75
N ARG A 253 -3.04 18.28 -16.48
CA ARG A 253 -4.47 17.99 -16.72
C ARG A 253 -5.24 17.74 -15.43
N PHE A 254 -4.58 17.28 -14.36
CA PHE A 254 -5.23 16.94 -13.09
C PHE A 254 -5.59 18.17 -12.24
N ILE A 255 -5.05 19.36 -12.53
CA ILE A 255 -5.50 20.61 -11.90
C ILE A 255 -6.76 21.20 -12.58
N SER A 256 -7.24 20.56 -13.65
CA SER A 256 -8.44 21.01 -14.37
C SER A 256 -9.72 20.82 -13.56
N LYS A 257 -10.76 21.57 -13.93
CA LYS A 257 -12.12 21.43 -13.37
C LYS A 257 -12.67 20.01 -13.51
N ASP A 258 -12.20 19.26 -14.49
CA ASP A 258 -12.70 17.93 -14.80
C ASP A 258 -12.37 16.95 -13.66
N PHE A 259 -11.23 17.13 -13.00
CA PHE A 259 -10.80 16.28 -11.88
C PHE A 259 -11.03 16.89 -10.50
N ALA A 260 -11.50 18.14 -10.40
CA ALA A 260 -11.61 18.85 -9.12
C ALA A 260 -12.46 18.12 -8.04
N LYS A 261 -13.41 17.27 -8.46
CA LYS A 261 -14.23 16.46 -7.54
C LYS A 261 -13.58 15.12 -7.14
N ASP A 262 -12.71 14.59 -7.99
CA ASP A 262 -12.16 13.23 -7.87
C ASP A 262 -10.71 13.24 -7.36
N ILE A 263 -9.97 14.31 -7.67
CA ILE A 263 -8.55 14.49 -7.34
C ILE A 263 -8.37 15.79 -6.57
N PRO A 264 -8.47 15.71 -5.25
CA PRO A 264 -8.11 16.83 -4.40
C PRO A 264 -6.60 17.20 -4.52
N ILE A 265 -6.24 18.48 -4.33
CA ILE A 265 -4.89 19.02 -4.58
C ILE A 265 -3.74 18.35 -3.79
N ALA A 266 -3.89 18.11 -2.50
CA ALA A 266 -2.93 17.39 -1.67
C ALA A 266 -2.67 15.95 -2.15
N MET A 267 -3.69 15.30 -2.74
CA MET A 267 -3.53 13.96 -3.31
C MET A 267 -2.69 14.03 -4.59
N LEU A 268 -2.94 15.03 -5.44
CA LEU A 268 -2.09 15.29 -6.61
C LEU A 268 -0.65 15.62 -6.19
N ALA A 269 -0.46 16.44 -5.15
CA ALA A 269 0.86 16.74 -4.60
C ALA A 269 1.59 15.47 -4.11
N GLU A 270 0.90 14.60 -3.38
CA GLU A 270 1.46 13.33 -2.91
C GLU A 270 1.86 12.40 -4.07
N TRP A 271 1.04 12.36 -5.14
CA TRP A 271 1.37 11.57 -6.33
C TRP A 271 2.61 12.09 -7.04
N LEU A 272 2.77 13.41 -7.10
CA LEU A 272 3.94 14.05 -7.71
C LEU A 272 5.19 13.88 -6.86
N ASP A 273 5.07 13.98 -5.53
CA ASP A 273 6.14 13.63 -4.59
C ASP A 273 6.58 12.18 -4.79
N PHE A 274 5.62 11.24 -4.86
CA PHE A 274 5.90 9.83 -5.13
C PHE A 274 6.60 9.62 -6.48
N ALA A 275 6.09 10.24 -7.55
CA ALA A 275 6.55 10.02 -8.92
C ALA A 275 7.93 10.64 -9.20
N ASN A 276 8.24 11.76 -8.53
CA ASN A 276 9.53 12.45 -8.68
C ASN A 276 10.53 12.07 -7.57
N GLN A 277 10.08 11.35 -6.53
CA GLN A 277 10.88 10.99 -5.36
C GLN A 277 11.41 12.23 -4.61
N GLU A 278 10.57 13.25 -4.49
CA GLU A 278 10.85 14.50 -3.79
C GLU A 278 9.76 14.76 -2.73
N GLU A 279 10.02 15.63 -1.76
CA GLU A 279 9.02 16.06 -0.76
C GLU A 279 8.72 17.56 -0.94
N LYS A 280 8.20 17.94 -2.11
CA LYS A 280 7.80 19.32 -2.43
C LYS A 280 6.38 19.64 -1.97
N GLY A 281 5.52 18.64 -1.80
CA GLY A 281 4.14 18.84 -1.39
C GLY A 281 3.41 19.83 -2.30
N TYR A 282 2.82 20.89 -1.71
CA TYR A 282 2.02 21.85 -2.48
C TYR A 282 2.81 22.71 -3.48
N PHE A 283 4.14 22.78 -3.38
CA PHE A 283 4.95 23.51 -4.36
C PHE A 283 4.82 22.93 -5.77
N TRP A 284 4.49 21.64 -5.90
CA TRP A 284 4.14 21.04 -7.18
C TRP A 284 3.00 21.75 -7.90
N ILE A 285 2.05 22.30 -7.15
CA ILE A 285 0.87 22.96 -7.73
C ILE A 285 1.28 24.26 -8.42
N ASP A 286 2.21 25.00 -7.83
CA ASP A 286 2.75 26.20 -8.45
C ASP A 286 3.61 25.86 -9.68
N GLU A 287 4.37 24.76 -9.64
CA GLU A 287 5.10 24.26 -10.82
C GLU A 287 4.15 23.87 -11.97
N LEU A 288 3.02 23.22 -11.68
CA LEU A 288 2.00 22.90 -12.69
C LEU A 288 1.30 24.15 -13.22
N ARG A 289 0.98 25.11 -12.34
CA ARG A 289 0.37 26.38 -12.72
C ARG A 289 1.28 27.23 -13.61
N ALA A 290 2.60 27.19 -13.38
CA ALA A 290 3.57 27.89 -14.22
C ALA A 290 3.62 27.34 -15.66
N LYS A 291 3.21 26.07 -15.87
CA LYS A 291 3.09 25.43 -17.19
C LYS A 291 1.74 25.70 -17.87
N THR A 292 0.81 26.36 -17.17
CA THR A 292 -0.55 26.65 -17.66
C THR A 292 -0.54 27.99 -18.40
N ASP A 293 -1.23 28.09 -19.55
CA ASP A 293 -1.33 29.34 -20.30
C ASP A 293 -1.98 30.46 -19.47
N SER A 294 -1.58 31.70 -19.75
CA SER A 294 -2.18 32.88 -19.11
C SER A 294 -3.67 33.01 -19.43
N TRP A 295 -4.48 33.21 -18.40
CA TRP A 295 -5.94 33.27 -18.50
C TRP A 295 -6.47 34.37 -19.45
N TYR A 296 -5.71 35.44 -19.65
CA TYR A 296 -6.07 36.57 -20.52
C TYR A 296 -5.66 36.38 -21.99
N LEU A 297 -4.72 35.47 -22.30
CA LEU A 297 -4.30 35.19 -23.68
C LEU A 297 -5.32 34.34 -24.47
N ALA A 298 -6.34 33.79 -23.80
CA ALA A 298 -7.40 33.00 -24.45
C ALA A 298 -8.26 33.83 -25.43
N ASN A 299 -8.30 35.16 -25.25
CA ASN A 299 -9.16 36.08 -26.01
C ASN A 299 -8.43 36.89 -27.10
N GLU A 300 -7.09 36.86 -27.17
CA GLU A 300 -6.31 37.75 -28.05
C GLU A 300 -6.00 37.19 -29.45
N ARG A 301 -6.42 35.97 -29.76
CA ARG A 301 -6.25 35.38 -31.11
C ARG A 301 -7.59 34.80 -31.59
N PRO A 302 -8.43 35.57 -32.31
CA PRO A 302 -9.69 35.08 -32.88
C PRO A 302 -9.48 34.12 -34.06
N ASP A 303 -8.39 34.29 -34.80
CA ASP A 303 -8.13 33.69 -36.12
C ASP A 303 -7.15 32.51 -36.08
N LYS A 304 -6.61 32.21 -34.90
CA LYS A 304 -6.06 30.89 -34.58
C LYS A 304 -6.91 30.38 -33.44
N PRO A 305 -7.54 29.20 -33.52
CA PRO A 305 -8.20 28.65 -32.35
C PRO A 305 -7.15 28.74 -31.24
N SER A 306 -7.43 29.55 -30.22
CA SER A 306 -6.69 29.43 -28.98
C SER A 306 -6.76 27.93 -28.73
N LYS A 307 -5.59 27.27 -28.74
CA LYS A 307 -5.50 25.91 -28.25
C LYS A 307 -5.98 26.08 -26.83
N ARG A 308 -7.30 25.93 -26.62
CA ARG A 308 -7.90 25.94 -25.31
C ARG A 308 -6.97 25.02 -24.56
N LEU A 309 -6.43 25.48 -23.45
CA LEU A 309 -5.60 24.62 -22.62
C LEU A 309 -6.40 23.39 -22.13
N PHE A 310 -7.69 23.34 -22.45
CA PHE A 310 -8.66 22.26 -22.29
C PHE A 310 -9.08 21.59 -23.62
N GLY A 311 -8.34 21.84 -24.70
CA GLY A 311 -8.58 21.37 -26.07
C GLY A 311 -7.96 20.00 -26.34
N LEU A 312 -8.07 19.09 -25.38
CA LEU A 312 -7.75 17.67 -25.59
C LEU A 312 -8.89 16.92 -26.29
N PHE A 313 -9.98 17.59 -26.67
CA PHE A 313 -11.24 16.92 -26.95
C PHE A 313 -12.03 17.60 -28.08
N SER A 314 -11.66 17.29 -29.32
CA SER A 314 -12.52 17.53 -30.49
C SER A 314 -12.95 16.17 -31.09
N ASN A 315 -13.87 15.50 -30.38
CA ASN A 315 -14.94 14.62 -30.87
C ASN A 315 -15.74 14.16 -29.64
N ASP A 316 -17.02 14.54 -29.53
CA ASP A 316 -17.76 14.55 -28.25
C ASP A 316 -17.99 13.18 -27.58
N ASN A 317 -17.84 12.06 -28.31
CA ASN A 317 -17.96 10.73 -27.69
C ASN A 317 -16.60 10.19 -27.19
N THR A 318 -15.53 10.38 -27.97
CA THR A 318 -14.18 9.86 -27.63
C THR A 318 -13.55 10.59 -26.45
N SER A 319 -13.96 11.84 -26.20
CA SER A 319 -13.47 12.67 -25.09
C SER A 319 -14.05 12.30 -23.74
N ILE A 320 -15.35 12.01 -23.70
CA ILE A 320 -16.05 11.58 -22.50
C ILE A 320 -15.58 10.17 -22.12
N ASP A 321 -15.38 9.30 -23.10
CA ASP A 321 -14.86 7.95 -22.87
C ASP A 321 -13.43 7.97 -22.30
N GLU A 322 -12.54 8.80 -22.83
CA GLU A 322 -11.18 8.93 -22.27
C GLU A 322 -11.19 9.59 -20.88
N LEU A 323 -12.02 10.60 -20.65
CA LEU A 323 -12.18 11.19 -19.30
C LEU A 323 -12.71 10.15 -18.30
N ASN A 324 -13.70 9.36 -18.71
CA ASN A 324 -14.25 8.28 -17.90
C ASN A 324 -13.21 7.22 -17.61
N ARG A 325 -12.40 6.83 -18.61
CA ARG A 325 -11.28 5.90 -18.48
C ARG A 325 -10.23 6.44 -17.49
N GLN A 326 -9.85 7.71 -17.59
CA GLN A 326 -8.91 8.33 -16.64
C GLN A 326 -9.46 8.29 -15.21
N ARG A 327 -10.76 8.57 -15.02
CA ARG A 327 -11.41 8.52 -13.69
C ARG A 327 -11.56 7.10 -13.14
N LYS A 328 -11.86 6.12 -14.00
CA LYS A 328 -12.11 4.73 -13.59
C LYS A 328 -10.85 3.91 -13.44
N ASP A 329 -9.84 4.16 -14.26
CA ASP A 329 -8.67 3.30 -14.35
C ASP A 329 -7.42 4.01 -13.83
N VAL A 330 -7.13 5.24 -14.28
CA VAL A 330 -5.89 5.95 -13.92
C VAL A 330 -5.92 6.40 -12.45
N VAL A 331 -6.97 7.12 -12.05
CA VAL A 331 -7.08 7.69 -10.69
C VAL A 331 -7.04 6.60 -9.61
N PRO A 332 -7.81 5.50 -9.69
CA PRO A 332 -7.74 4.45 -8.68
C PRO A 332 -6.41 3.70 -8.72
N SER A 333 -5.78 3.56 -9.90
CA SER A 333 -4.50 2.86 -10.02
C SER A 333 -3.35 3.61 -9.35
N ILE A 334 -3.25 4.93 -9.57
CA ILE A 334 -2.20 5.74 -8.93
C ILE A 334 -2.43 5.83 -7.41
N GLN A 335 -3.68 5.98 -6.96
CA GLN A 335 -4.03 5.91 -5.54
C GLN A 335 -3.58 4.60 -4.90
N LYS A 336 -3.86 3.47 -5.57
CA LYS A 336 -3.44 2.15 -5.14
C LYS A 336 -1.92 2.02 -5.07
N ILE A 337 -1.19 2.47 -6.08
CA ILE A 337 0.30 2.42 -6.08
C ILE A 337 0.88 3.26 -4.93
N VAL A 338 0.40 4.48 -4.74
CA VAL A 338 0.90 5.36 -3.67
C VAL A 338 0.58 4.77 -2.28
N ALA A 339 -0.61 4.20 -2.11
CA ALA A 339 -0.96 3.49 -0.87
C ALA A 339 -0.09 2.25 -0.65
N ARG A 340 0.24 1.52 -1.72
CA ARG A 340 1.09 0.34 -1.67
C ARG A 340 2.50 0.65 -1.18
N ASP A 341 3.08 1.79 -1.57
CA ASP A 341 4.40 2.22 -1.09
C ASP A 341 4.43 2.31 0.44
N LYS A 342 3.40 2.93 1.00
CA LYS A 342 3.23 3.03 2.46
C LYS A 342 3.10 1.67 3.13
N VAL A 343 2.44 0.71 2.47
CA VAL A 343 2.30 -0.64 3.03
C VAL A 343 3.59 -1.45 2.93
N PHE A 344 4.35 -1.36 1.83
CA PHE A 344 5.68 -1.97 1.74
C PHE A 344 6.64 -1.40 2.79
N GLU A 345 6.64 -0.08 2.99
CA GLU A 345 7.35 0.55 4.11
C GLU A 345 6.93 -0.02 5.47
N GLY A 346 5.62 -0.19 5.67
CA GLY A 346 5.07 -0.84 6.87
C GLY A 346 5.59 -2.27 7.05
N HIS A 347 5.65 -3.08 5.98
CA HIS A 347 6.20 -4.44 6.05
C HIS A 347 7.69 -4.45 6.38
N VAL A 348 8.51 -3.61 5.74
CA VAL A 348 9.95 -3.51 6.04
C VAL A 348 10.14 -3.24 7.54
N ALA A 349 9.43 -2.25 8.08
CA ALA A 349 9.52 -1.89 9.49
C ALA A 349 9.02 -3.03 10.42
N GLN A 350 8.01 -3.79 10.00
CA GLN A 350 7.53 -4.95 10.75
C GLN A 350 8.55 -6.10 10.78
N TYR A 351 9.20 -6.41 9.65
CA TYR A 351 10.23 -7.44 9.62
C TYR A 351 11.49 -7.02 10.39
N GLU A 352 11.82 -5.73 10.39
CA GLU A 352 12.87 -5.17 11.27
C GLU A 352 12.52 -5.39 12.75
N PHE A 353 11.28 -5.08 13.15
CA PHE A 353 10.80 -5.34 14.51
C PHE A 353 10.88 -6.82 14.87
N MET A 354 10.34 -7.70 14.02
CA MET A 354 10.34 -9.15 14.25
C MET A 354 11.76 -9.70 14.38
N LYS A 355 12.69 -9.25 13.52
CA LYS A 355 14.12 -9.54 13.62
C LYS A 355 14.68 -9.10 14.97
N LYS A 356 14.44 -7.84 15.39
CA LYS A 356 14.97 -7.29 16.65
C LYS A 356 14.55 -8.12 17.87
N TYR A 357 13.30 -8.56 17.91
CA TYR A 357 12.76 -9.30 19.06
C TYR A 357 12.73 -10.82 18.88
N THR A 358 13.23 -11.34 17.76
CA THR A 358 13.23 -12.77 17.41
C THR A 358 11.83 -13.40 17.49
N ILE A 359 10.81 -12.68 16.99
CA ILE A 359 9.41 -13.11 17.02
C ILE A 359 8.99 -13.52 15.60
N LYS A 360 8.41 -14.73 15.47
CA LYS A 360 7.82 -15.18 14.19
C LYS A 360 6.48 -14.50 13.92
N PRO A 361 6.05 -14.34 12.65
CA PRO A 361 4.76 -13.73 12.35
C PRO A 361 3.60 -14.43 13.09
N SER A 362 3.48 -15.75 13.00
CA SER A 362 2.45 -16.55 13.70
C SER A 362 2.50 -16.45 15.22
N GLU A 363 3.67 -16.17 15.79
CA GLU A 363 3.81 -15.93 17.22
C GLU A 363 3.34 -14.53 17.61
N LEU A 364 3.72 -13.51 16.83
CA LEU A 364 3.22 -12.15 16.99
C LEU A 364 1.69 -12.14 16.90
N GLU A 365 1.14 -12.84 15.92
CA GLU A 365 -0.30 -13.04 15.70
C GLU A 365 -1.03 -13.64 16.88
N ARG A 366 -0.55 -14.77 17.41
CA ARG A 366 -1.17 -15.43 18.57
C ARG A 366 -1.14 -14.52 19.79
N ARG A 367 -0.05 -13.78 19.99
CA ARG A 367 0.07 -12.83 21.10
C ARG A 367 -0.87 -11.63 20.92
N THR A 368 -1.02 -11.10 19.70
CA THR A 368 -1.99 -10.05 19.38
C THR A 368 -3.43 -10.54 19.62
N ALA A 369 -3.77 -11.77 19.20
CA ALA A 369 -5.09 -12.35 19.41
C ALA A 369 -5.39 -12.66 20.89
N ALA A 370 -4.35 -12.90 21.70
CA ALA A 370 -4.49 -13.11 23.14
C ALA A 370 -4.74 -11.81 23.93
N ILE A 371 -4.40 -10.65 23.36
CA ILE A 371 -4.75 -9.35 23.96
C ILE A 371 -6.26 -9.15 23.79
N ALA A 372 -6.95 -8.86 24.90
CA ALA A 372 -8.41 -8.78 24.92
C ALA A 372 -8.93 -7.76 23.89
N GLN A 373 -9.96 -8.15 23.11
CA GLN A 373 -10.64 -7.27 22.14
C GLN A 373 -11.22 -6.00 22.79
N SER A 374 -11.53 -6.05 24.09
CA SER A 374 -11.93 -4.89 24.91
C SER A 374 -10.83 -3.84 25.09
N SER A 375 -9.58 -4.17 24.77
CA SER A 375 -8.46 -3.22 24.77
C SER A 375 -8.21 -2.59 23.41
N SER A 376 -8.98 -2.99 22.38
CA SER A 376 -8.92 -2.37 21.06
C SER A 376 -9.70 -1.06 21.01
N ILE A 377 -9.20 -0.12 20.21
CA ILE A 377 -9.83 1.17 19.94
C ILE A 377 -10.16 1.17 18.45
N GLU A 378 -11.43 1.27 18.09
CA GLU A 378 -11.88 1.22 16.69
C GLU A 378 -11.35 -0.01 15.92
N GLY A 379 -11.21 -1.14 16.63
CA GLY A 379 -10.67 -2.36 16.05
C GLY A 379 -9.14 -2.37 15.86
N TYR A 380 -8.39 -1.51 16.53
CA TYR A 380 -6.92 -1.50 16.56
C TYR A 380 -6.33 -1.68 17.96
N LEU A 381 -5.21 -2.39 18.06
CA LEU A 381 -4.25 -2.28 19.16
C LEU A 381 -3.20 -1.23 18.82
N ILE A 382 -2.97 -0.31 19.75
CA ILE A 382 -1.94 0.71 19.65
C ILE A 382 -0.79 0.26 20.54
N LEU A 383 0.38 0.07 19.96
CA LEU A 383 1.53 -0.50 20.67
C LEU A 383 2.74 0.42 20.50
N ARG A 384 3.41 0.73 21.61
CA ARG A 384 4.66 1.49 21.65
C ARG A 384 5.85 0.56 21.81
N PRO A 385 6.96 0.73 21.06
CA PRO A 385 8.20 0.01 21.36
C PRO A 385 8.74 0.35 22.75
N GLU A 386 9.09 -0.65 23.55
CA GLU A 386 9.61 -0.49 24.93
C GLU A 386 10.85 0.40 24.99
N PHE A 387 11.68 0.33 23.95
CA PHE A 387 12.91 1.10 23.80
C PHE A 387 12.82 1.94 22.52
N VAL A 388 12.38 3.20 22.68
CA VAL A 388 12.63 4.33 21.77
C VAL A 388 13.29 5.41 22.60
#